data_AF-A0A954GW27-F1
#
_entry.id   AF-A0A954GW27-F1
#
_cell.length_a   1.000
_cell.length_b   1.000
_cell.length_c   1.000
_cell.angle_alpha   90.00
_cell.angle_beta   90.00
_cell.angle_gamma   90.00
#
_symmetry.space_group_name_H-M   'P 1'
#
loop_
_entity.id
_entity.type
_entity.pdbx_description
1 polymer ?
#
loop_
_entity_poly.entity_id
_entity_poly.type
_entity_poly.pdbx_seq_one_letter_code
_entity_poly.pdbx_strand_id
1 'polypeptide(L)'
;MRIGRKMTTALIAVYIGCLCLGILAHTMKVGLQGNTISYFFVWDMFCGWEAYDNRTRVVAEDVHGNFYDVRPPWGEFYPFGETPRVHYDVSNSLVPKYIDNVLSHTAHEEIDRVFVIQEIWPKQFNLPDDLWASYFEEPRDHMSYFNLRAICTEKGTVLNSYPDWFVAQTLNSVADNPRLQMAANRARPMYNTFINPARSAAAGRTAFEDASPTVSADGQYSTN
;
A
#
# COMPACT_ATOMS: atom_id res chain seq x y z
N MET A 1 -12.61 33.71 -35.41
CA MET A 1 -13.67 32.91 -34.74
C MET A 1 -13.88 31.49 -35.27
N ARG A 2 -13.89 31.20 -36.58
CA ARG A 2 -14.20 29.84 -37.10
C ARG A 2 -13.12 28.77 -36.86
N ILE A 3 -11.85 29.15 -36.79
CA ILE A 3 -10.72 28.23 -36.56
C ILE A 3 -10.70 27.73 -35.12
N GLY A 4 -10.89 28.64 -34.15
CA GLY A 4 -10.96 28.28 -32.73
C GLY A 4 -12.04 27.23 -32.44
N ARG A 5 -13.25 27.39 -33.01
CA ARG A 5 -14.33 26.41 -32.82
C ARG A 5 -13.97 25.03 -33.36
N LYS A 6 -13.33 24.94 -34.54
CA LYS A 6 -12.90 23.65 -35.12
C LYS A 6 -11.82 22.98 -34.29
N MET A 7 -10.85 23.75 -33.78
CA MET A 7 -9.80 23.22 -32.91
C MET A 7 -10.36 22.75 -31.57
N THR A 8 -11.27 23.52 -30.96
CA THR A 8 -11.94 23.12 -29.72
C THR A 8 -12.75 21.84 -29.91
N THR A 9 -13.53 21.73 -30.99
CA THR A 9 -14.28 20.49 -31.29
C THR A 9 -13.36 19.30 -31.52
N ALA A 10 -12.24 19.48 -32.24
CA ALA A 10 -11.26 18.43 -32.45
C ALA A 10 -10.62 17.97 -31.13
N LEU A 11 -10.23 18.91 -30.27
CA LEU A 11 -9.66 18.62 -28.95
C LEU A 11 -10.65 17.84 -28.07
N ILE A 12 -11.92 18.27 -28.03
CA ILE A 12 -12.98 17.58 -27.27
C ILE A 12 -13.21 16.17 -27.83
N ALA A 13 -13.25 16.00 -29.15
CA ALA A 13 -13.46 14.70 -29.77
C ALA A 13 -12.31 13.73 -29.46
N VAL A 14 -11.06 14.21 -29.52
CA VAL A 14 -9.87 13.42 -29.14
C VAL A 14 -9.92 13.05 -27.66
N TYR A 15 -10.24 14.01 -26.79
CA TYR A 15 -10.36 13.79 -25.35
C TYR A 15 -11.41 12.71 -25.01
N ILE A 16 -12.62 12.82 -25.56
CA ILE A 16 -13.69 11.83 -25.37
C ILE A 16 -13.29 10.48 -25.96
N GLY A 17 -12.65 10.47 -27.13
CA GLY A 17 -12.15 9.24 -27.77
C GLY A 17 -11.15 8.49 -26.88
N CYS A 18 -10.19 9.20 -26.28
CA CYS A 18 -9.24 8.62 -25.33
C CYS A 18 -9.94 8.07 -24.08
N LEU A 19 -10.94 8.78 -23.52
CA LEU A 19 -11.72 8.28 -22.39
C LEU A 19 -12.51 7.01 -22.73
N CYS A 20 -13.21 6.99 -23.86
CA CYS A 20 -13.94 5.82 -24.33
C CYS A 20 -13.02 4.61 -24.56
N LEU A 21 -11.84 4.84 -25.12
CA LEU A 21 -10.84 3.78 -25.29
C LEU A 21 -10.39 3.21 -23.93
N GLY A 22 -10.16 4.07 -22.93
CA GLY A 22 -9.86 3.64 -21.57
C GLY A 22 -10.96 2.78 -20.96
N ILE A 23 -12.22 3.19 -21.11
CA ILE A 23 -13.40 2.43 -20.63
C ILE A 23 -13.49 1.07 -21.34
N LEU A 24 -13.36 1.04 -22.66
CA LEU A 24 -13.44 -0.20 -23.44
C LEU A 24 -12.30 -1.15 -23.07
N ALA A 25 -11.07 -0.65 -22.93
CA ALA A 25 -9.94 -1.47 -22.51
C ALA A 25 -10.11 -2.03 -21.10
N HIS A 26 -10.59 -1.21 -20.16
CA HIS A 26 -10.91 -1.67 -18.81
C HIS A 26 -12.01 -2.74 -18.82
N THR A 27 -13.08 -2.52 -19.60
CA THR A 27 -14.19 -3.47 -19.78
C THR A 27 -13.71 -4.80 -20.37
N MET A 28 -12.83 -4.74 -21.36
CA MET A 28 -12.27 -5.92 -22.03
C MET A 28 -11.05 -6.51 -21.30
N LYS A 29 -10.65 -5.95 -20.15
CA LYS A 29 -9.43 -6.32 -19.41
C LYS A 29 -8.16 -6.29 -20.26
N VAL A 30 -8.13 -5.43 -21.29
CA VAL A 30 -6.91 -5.13 -22.04
C VAL A 30 -6.07 -4.24 -21.13
N GLY A 31 -4.88 -4.71 -20.77
CA GLY A 31 -3.96 -4.01 -19.86
C GLY A 31 -3.37 -2.73 -20.46
N LEU A 32 -4.19 -1.70 -20.67
CA LEU A 32 -3.75 -0.32 -20.94
C LEU A 32 -3.38 0.41 -19.63
N GLN A 33 -2.78 -0.29 -18.67
CA GLN A 33 -2.30 0.34 -17.45
C GLN A 33 -1.04 1.16 -17.79
N GLY A 34 -0.96 2.40 -17.29
CA GLY A 34 0.26 3.20 -17.36
C GLY A 34 0.57 3.86 -18.71
N ASN A 35 -0.42 4.12 -19.59
CA ASN A 35 -0.15 4.93 -20.78
C ASN A 35 0.21 6.37 -20.37
N THR A 36 1.45 6.77 -20.67
CA THR A 36 2.03 8.08 -20.36
C THR A 36 1.19 9.25 -20.86
N ILE A 37 0.44 9.09 -21.96
CA ILE A 37 -0.43 10.15 -22.49
C ILE A 37 -1.66 10.31 -21.62
N SER A 38 -2.33 9.22 -21.22
CA SER A 38 -3.49 9.30 -20.32
C SER A 38 -3.14 9.91 -18.96
N TYR A 39 -1.91 9.68 -18.49
CA TYR A 39 -1.38 10.34 -17.30
C TYR A 39 -1.49 11.86 -17.44
N PHE A 40 -0.94 12.48 -18.49
CA PHE A 40 -0.99 13.95 -18.66
C PHE A 40 -2.40 14.55 -18.81
N PHE A 41 -3.40 13.77 -19.25
CA PHE A 41 -4.79 14.25 -19.38
C PHE A 41 -5.62 14.06 -18.11
N VAL A 42 -5.28 13.08 -17.26
CA VAL A 42 -6.05 12.71 -16.07
C VAL A 42 -5.38 13.14 -14.76
N TRP A 43 -4.07 13.44 -14.77
CA TRP A 43 -3.23 13.68 -13.59
C TRP A 43 -3.80 14.68 -12.57
N ASP A 44 -4.54 15.70 -13.02
CA ASP A 44 -5.17 16.69 -12.13
C ASP A 44 -6.24 16.09 -11.21
N MET A 45 -6.77 14.90 -11.51
CA MET A 45 -7.73 14.20 -10.64
C MET A 45 -7.11 13.34 -9.55
N PHE A 46 -5.79 13.11 -9.58
CA PHE A 46 -5.08 12.41 -8.52
C PHE A 46 -4.40 13.44 -7.61
N CYS A 47 -5.21 14.26 -6.95
CA CYS A 47 -4.75 15.04 -5.81
C CYS A 47 -4.06 14.07 -4.85
N GLY A 48 -2.79 14.34 -4.51
CA GLY A 48 -1.97 13.52 -3.63
C GLY A 48 -2.53 13.42 -2.21
N TRP A 49 -3.59 12.64 -2.05
CA TRP A 49 -4.21 12.24 -0.79
C TRP A 49 -3.42 11.16 -0.05
N GLU A 50 -2.33 10.71 -0.65
CA GLU A 50 -1.42 9.77 -0.03
C GLU A 50 -0.53 10.46 1.03
N ALA A 51 0.13 9.63 1.82
CA ALA A 51 1.07 10.01 2.86
C ALA A 51 2.23 10.87 2.34
N TYR A 52 2.93 11.55 3.24
CA TYR A 52 4.16 12.30 2.93
C TYR A 52 5.24 11.35 2.44
N ASP A 53 5.39 10.23 3.13
CA ASP A 53 6.32 9.17 2.79
C ASP A 53 5.70 7.79 3.09
N ASN A 54 6.21 6.77 2.42
CA ASN A 54 5.79 5.38 2.52
C ASN A 54 7.03 4.49 2.42
N ARG A 55 7.43 3.92 3.55
CA ARG A 55 8.69 3.17 3.69
C ARG A 55 8.43 1.69 3.91
N THR A 56 9.13 0.86 3.15
CA THR A 56 9.19 -0.58 3.40
C THR A 56 10.22 -0.90 4.49
N ARG A 57 9.79 -1.63 5.52
CA ARG A 57 10.62 -2.24 6.56
C ARG A 57 10.55 -3.75 6.42
N VAL A 58 11.68 -4.43 6.57
CA VAL A 58 11.77 -5.88 6.43
C VAL A 58 12.42 -6.42 7.69
N VAL A 59 11.68 -7.24 8.44
CA VAL A 59 12.13 -7.78 9.72
C VAL A 59 12.10 -9.31 9.65
N ALA A 60 13.20 -9.96 9.96
CA ALA A 60 13.30 -11.42 10.03
C ALA A 60 13.15 -11.89 11.48
N GLU A 61 12.47 -13.01 11.67
CA GLU A 61 12.34 -13.73 12.93
C GLU A 61 13.10 -15.05 12.81
N ASP A 62 14.00 -15.34 13.76
CA ASP A 62 14.69 -16.62 13.82
C ASP A 62 13.86 -17.71 14.50
N VAL A 63 14.32 -18.96 14.40
CA VAL A 63 13.69 -20.13 15.06
C VAL A 63 13.62 -20.03 16.60
N HIS A 64 14.30 -19.06 17.21
CA HIS A 64 14.30 -18.80 18.65
C HIS A 64 13.41 -17.62 19.04
N GLY A 65 12.74 -16.97 18.08
CA GLY A 65 11.85 -15.82 18.31
C GLY A 65 12.56 -14.48 18.45
N ASN A 66 13.84 -14.36 18.03
CA ASN A 66 14.53 -13.08 17.98
C ASN A 66 14.25 -12.37 16.64
N PHE A 67 14.15 -11.05 16.69
CA PHE A 67 13.84 -10.22 15.54
C PHE A 67 15.04 -9.40 15.07
N TYR A 68 15.27 -9.38 13.76
CA TYR A 68 16.40 -8.70 13.12
C TYR A 68 15.93 -7.84 11.95
N ASP A 69 16.53 -6.66 11.79
CA ASP A 69 16.26 -5.82 10.63
C ASP A 69 17.04 -6.35 9.41
N VAL A 70 16.32 -6.59 8.30
CA VAL A 70 16.90 -7.16 7.07
C VAL A 70 17.44 -6.04 6.21
N ARG A 71 18.74 -5.75 6.41
CA ARG A 71 19.46 -4.68 5.71
C ARG A 71 20.57 -5.22 4.83
N PRO A 72 20.86 -4.57 3.69
CA PRO A 72 21.90 -5.06 2.79
C PRO A 72 23.29 -4.96 3.44
N PRO A 73 24.11 -6.02 3.43
CA PRO A 73 25.43 -6.01 4.06
C PRO A 73 26.43 -5.07 3.35
N TRP A 74 26.14 -4.69 2.10
CA TRP A 74 26.91 -3.71 1.32
C TRP A 74 26.42 -2.26 1.49
N GLY A 75 25.46 -2.01 2.38
CA GLY A 75 24.88 -0.69 2.61
C GLY A 75 23.71 -0.33 1.69
N GLU A 76 23.08 0.80 1.97
CA GLU A 76 21.91 1.27 1.24
C GLU A 76 22.27 1.94 -0.09
N PHE A 77 21.46 1.72 -1.12
CA PHE A 77 21.62 2.32 -2.45
C PHE A 77 20.61 3.46 -2.65
N TYR A 78 21.12 4.63 -3.02
CA TYR A 78 20.35 5.89 -3.12
C TYR A 78 20.40 6.46 -4.55
N PRO A 79 19.51 6.00 -5.46
CA PRO A 79 19.56 6.44 -6.85
C PRO A 79 19.02 7.88 -7.07
N PHE A 80 18.04 8.33 -6.27
CA PHE A 80 17.32 9.59 -6.52
C PHE A 80 17.08 10.41 -5.23
N GLY A 81 18.15 10.74 -4.50
CA GLY A 81 18.10 11.59 -3.31
C GLY A 81 18.39 10.81 -2.02
N GLU A 82 17.73 11.17 -0.93
CA GLU A 82 18.04 10.66 0.41
C GLU A 82 17.26 9.40 0.80
N THR A 83 16.30 8.97 -0.01
CA THR A 83 15.49 7.78 0.27
C THR A 83 16.12 6.53 -0.36
N PRO A 84 16.42 5.48 0.42
CA PRO A 84 16.94 4.21 -0.08
C PRO A 84 16.04 3.54 -1.12
N ARG A 85 16.65 2.83 -2.07
CA ARG A 85 15.96 2.13 -3.17
C ARG A 85 14.94 1.10 -2.70
N VAL A 86 15.11 0.50 -1.52
CA VAL A 86 14.19 -0.50 -0.96
C VAL A 86 12.78 0.06 -0.75
N HIS A 87 12.65 1.37 -0.49
CA HIS A 87 11.35 2.00 -0.24
C HIS A 87 10.58 2.33 -1.53
N TYR A 88 11.19 2.22 -2.71
CA TYR A 88 10.50 2.54 -3.97
C TYR A 88 9.58 1.41 -4.45
N ASP A 89 9.69 0.21 -3.86
CA ASP A 89 8.87 -0.95 -4.21
C ASP A 89 7.53 -0.94 -3.47
N VAL A 90 6.70 0.06 -3.75
CA VAL A 90 5.39 0.25 -3.10
C VAL A 90 4.44 -0.94 -3.31
N SER A 91 4.61 -1.66 -4.43
CA SER A 91 3.83 -2.84 -4.80
C SER A 91 4.34 -4.15 -4.19
N ASN A 92 5.46 -4.14 -3.45
CA ASN A 92 6.15 -5.33 -2.93
C ASN A 92 6.56 -6.36 -3.99
N SER A 93 6.77 -5.92 -5.22
CA SER A 93 7.07 -6.82 -6.35
C SER A 93 8.50 -7.36 -6.35
N LEU A 94 9.43 -6.62 -5.74
CA LEU A 94 10.86 -6.92 -5.67
C LEU A 94 11.28 -7.40 -4.28
N VAL A 95 10.42 -7.27 -3.27
CA VAL A 95 10.68 -7.71 -1.89
C VAL A 95 11.17 -9.17 -1.79
N PRO A 96 10.59 -10.16 -2.50
CA PRO A 96 11.10 -11.54 -2.49
C PRO A 96 12.59 -11.64 -2.83
N LYS A 97 12.98 -10.96 -3.91
CA LYS A 97 14.37 -10.94 -4.39
C LYS A 97 15.28 -10.15 -3.45
N TYR A 98 14.75 -9.08 -2.84
CA TYR A 98 15.49 -8.32 -1.83
C TYR A 98 15.82 -9.20 -0.62
N ILE A 99 14.81 -9.91 -0.07
CA ILE A 99 14.97 -10.80 1.09
C ILE A 99 16.02 -11.89 0.80
N ASP A 100 15.83 -12.65 -0.28
CA ASP A 100 16.73 -13.73 -0.67
C ASP A 100 18.17 -13.23 -0.84
N ASN A 101 18.35 -12.09 -1.52
CA ASN A 101 19.66 -11.53 -1.79
C ASN A 101 20.35 -11.00 -0.52
N VAL A 102 19.61 -10.42 0.42
CA VAL A 102 20.19 -9.95 1.69
C VAL A 102 20.55 -11.13 2.57
N LEU A 103 19.59 -12.02 2.85
CA LEU A 103 19.78 -13.12 3.78
C LEU A 103 20.85 -14.11 3.30
N SER A 104 20.92 -14.41 2.00
CA SER A 104 21.99 -15.26 1.44
C SER A 104 23.41 -14.69 1.59
N HIS A 105 23.55 -13.39 1.88
CA HIS A 105 24.85 -12.71 2.02
C HIS A 105 25.10 -12.19 3.45
N THR A 106 24.29 -12.59 4.41
CA THR A 106 24.44 -12.21 5.82
C THR A 106 24.60 -13.44 6.70
N ALA A 107 25.34 -13.31 7.80
CA ALA A 107 25.41 -14.35 8.82
C ALA A 107 24.27 -14.12 9.84
N HIS A 108 23.40 -15.10 9.98
CA HIS A 108 22.29 -15.11 10.93
C HIS A 108 21.95 -16.54 11.33
N GLU A 109 21.21 -16.68 12.43
CA GLU A 109 20.57 -17.95 12.79
C GLU A 109 19.53 -18.35 11.73
N GLU A 110 19.04 -19.59 11.81
CA GLU A 110 17.98 -20.06 10.91
C GLU A 110 16.73 -19.17 11.03
N ILE A 111 16.25 -18.65 9.90
CA ILE A 111 15.12 -17.73 9.83
C ILE A 111 13.83 -18.52 9.64
N ASP A 112 12.86 -18.37 10.55
CA ASP A 112 11.52 -18.95 10.40
C ASP A 112 10.71 -18.12 9.38
N ARG A 113 10.61 -16.80 9.62
CA ARG A 113 9.74 -15.91 8.85
C ARG A 113 10.35 -14.54 8.63
N VAL A 114 9.92 -13.89 7.56
CA VAL A 114 10.28 -12.51 7.25
C VAL A 114 9.02 -11.67 7.08
N PHE A 115 8.86 -10.67 7.93
CA PHE A 115 7.75 -9.72 7.92
C PHE A 115 8.10 -8.51 7.08
N VAL A 116 7.23 -8.21 6.13
CA VAL A 116 7.33 -7.02 5.28
C VAL A 116 6.30 -6.04 5.78
N ILE A 117 6.78 -4.95 6.37
CA ILE A 117 5.97 -3.94 7.04
C ILE A 117 6.03 -2.66 6.23
N GLN A 118 4.89 -2.04 6.05
CA GLN A 118 4.74 -0.72 5.47
C GLN A 118 4.64 0.31 6.60
N GLU A 119 5.51 1.30 6.56
CA GLU A 119 5.53 2.45 7.46
C GLU A 119 5.01 3.68 6.69
N ILE A 120 3.89 4.22 7.13
CA ILE A 120 3.19 5.33 6.48
C ILE A 120 3.38 6.61 7.30
N TRP A 121 3.82 7.68 6.65
CA TRP A 121 4.10 8.97 7.28
C TRP A 121 3.05 10.00 6.86
N PRO A 122 2.01 10.27 7.65
CA PRO A 122 0.91 11.14 7.21
C PRO A 122 1.37 12.57 6.96
N LYS A 123 0.90 13.20 5.88
CA LYS A 123 1.24 14.58 5.52
C LYS A 123 0.90 15.60 6.59
N GLN A 124 -0.22 15.40 7.27
CA GLN A 124 -0.69 16.31 8.31
C GLN A 124 0.33 16.50 9.45
N PHE A 125 1.07 15.44 9.79
CA PHE A 125 1.99 15.43 10.92
C PHE A 125 3.46 15.42 10.51
N ASN A 126 3.77 15.09 9.25
CA ASN A 126 5.15 14.93 8.77
C ASN A 126 5.58 15.98 7.74
N LEU A 127 5.09 17.21 7.85
CA LEU A 127 5.60 18.32 7.05
C LEU A 127 7.10 18.56 7.34
N PRO A 128 7.89 19.06 6.36
CA PRO A 128 9.26 19.49 6.60
C PRO A 128 9.34 20.51 7.74
N ASP A 129 10.41 20.48 8.53
CA ASP A 129 10.51 21.30 9.76
C ASP A 129 10.40 22.81 9.48
N ASP A 130 11.01 23.30 8.40
CA ASP A 130 10.89 24.71 7.99
C ASP A 130 9.43 25.10 7.70
N LEU A 131 8.67 24.19 7.10
CA LEU A 131 7.26 24.41 6.78
C LEU A 131 6.41 24.32 8.03
N TRP A 132 6.68 23.35 8.91
CA TRP A 132 5.99 23.21 10.19
C TRP A 132 6.15 24.47 11.05
N ALA A 133 7.39 24.96 11.20
CA ALA A 133 7.70 26.16 11.98
C ALA A 133 7.05 27.44 11.42
N SER A 134 6.66 27.47 10.14
CA SER A 134 5.94 28.60 9.56
C SER A 134 4.47 28.68 9.99
N TYR A 135 3.89 27.55 10.43
CA TYR A 135 2.48 27.47 10.83
C TYR A 135 2.28 27.23 12.33
N PHE A 136 3.27 26.63 13.02
CA PHE A 136 3.15 26.20 14.40
C PHE A 136 4.38 26.62 15.23
N GLU A 137 4.16 27.07 16.46
CA GLU A 137 5.23 27.42 17.41
C GLU A 137 5.79 26.19 18.15
N GLU A 138 5.03 25.10 18.19
CA GLU A 138 5.40 23.87 18.87
C GLU A 138 6.33 23.01 18.01
N PRO A 139 7.25 22.25 18.63
CA PRO A 139 8.05 21.27 17.92
C PRO A 139 7.14 20.19 17.31
N ARG A 140 7.47 19.77 16.10
CA ARG A 140 6.73 18.74 15.38
C ARG A 140 6.85 17.40 16.11
N ASP A 141 5.72 16.75 16.34
CA ASP A 141 5.68 15.35 16.78
C ASP A 141 5.64 14.42 15.56
N HIS A 142 6.55 13.46 15.52
CA HIS A 142 6.69 12.56 14.39
C HIS A 142 5.72 11.38 14.52
N MET A 143 4.81 11.25 13.56
CA MET A 143 3.75 10.23 13.59
C MET A 143 3.89 9.27 12.41
N SER A 144 3.94 7.98 12.68
CA SER A 144 3.97 6.93 11.65
C SER A 144 2.99 5.80 11.96
N TYR A 145 2.31 5.30 10.94
CA TYR A 145 1.47 4.10 11.04
C TYR A 145 2.19 2.90 10.45
N PHE A 146 2.02 1.73 11.06
CA PHE A 146 2.59 0.48 10.56
C PHE A 146 1.48 -0.45 10.08
N ASN A 147 1.70 -1.08 8.92
CA ASN A 147 0.80 -2.05 8.34
C ASN A 147 1.58 -3.25 7.81
N LEU A 148 1.20 -4.46 8.19
CA LEU A 148 1.81 -5.66 7.65
C LEU A 148 1.37 -5.83 6.19
N ARG A 149 2.33 -6.10 5.29
CA ARG A 149 2.08 -6.26 3.86
C ARG A 149 2.30 -7.68 3.36
N ALA A 150 3.27 -8.38 3.91
CA ALA A 150 3.52 -9.77 3.58
C ALA A 150 4.27 -10.48 4.70
N ILE A 151 4.09 -11.80 4.75
CA ILE A 151 4.96 -12.71 5.48
C ILE A 151 5.61 -13.60 4.42
N CYS A 152 6.93 -13.70 4.48
CA CYS A 152 7.74 -14.45 3.53
C CYS A 152 8.59 -15.50 4.25
N THR A 153 9.05 -16.50 3.52
CA THR A 153 10.11 -17.42 3.98
C THR A 153 11.49 -16.75 3.93
N GLU A 154 12.52 -17.43 4.45
CA GLU A 154 13.94 -17.01 4.34
C GLU A 154 14.39 -16.72 2.89
N LYS A 155 13.77 -17.37 1.88
CA LYS A 155 14.09 -17.18 0.46
C LYS A 155 13.20 -16.12 -0.21
N GLY A 156 12.48 -15.34 0.60
CA GLY A 156 11.55 -14.33 0.12
C GLY A 156 10.27 -14.88 -0.51
N THR A 157 10.00 -16.19 -0.42
CA THR A 157 8.74 -16.75 -0.96
C THR A 157 7.57 -16.26 -0.12
N VAL A 158 6.58 -15.63 -0.73
CA VAL A 158 5.42 -15.07 -0.02
C VAL A 158 4.53 -16.19 0.52
N LEU A 159 4.38 -16.25 1.84
CA LEU A 159 3.45 -17.14 2.55
C LEU A 159 2.06 -16.49 2.65
N ASN A 160 2.04 -15.22 3.07
CA ASN A 160 0.83 -14.42 3.22
C ASN A 160 1.04 -13.05 2.59
N SER A 161 0.00 -12.52 1.97
CA SER A 161 -0.01 -11.18 1.37
C SER A 161 -1.23 -10.41 1.88
N TYR A 162 -0.99 -9.16 2.26
CA TYR A 162 -2.00 -8.27 2.81
C TYR A 162 -2.16 -7.02 1.93
N PRO A 163 -3.35 -6.39 1.93
CA PRO A 163 -3.55 -5.12 1.26
C PRO A 163 -2.60 -4.04 1.78
N ASP A 164 -2.25 -3.09 0.92
CA ASP A 164 -1.59 -1.87 1.37
C ASP A 164 -2.48 -1.06 2.32
N TRP A 165 -1.87 -0.16 3.10
CA TRP A 165 -2.58 0.65 4.08
C TRP A 165 -3.76 1.42 3.47
N PHE A 166 -3.60 1.97 2.26
CA PHE A 166 -4.64 2.77 1.62
C PHE A 166 -5.80 1.90 1.13
N VAL A 167 -5.50 0.72 0.57
CA VAL A 167 -6.51 -0.26 0.21
C VAL A 167 -7.23 -0.78 1.45
N ALA A 168 -6.49 -1.12 2.52
CA ALA A 168 -7.07 -1.54 3.79
C ALA A 168 -8.01 -0.46 4.34
N GLN A 169 -7.58 0.79 4.38
CA GLN A 169 -8.39 1.90 4.86
C GLN A 169 -9.61 2.19 3.96
N THR A 170 -9.47 2.03 2.64
CA THR A 170 -10.59 2.14 1.70
C THR A 170 -11.62 1.06 1.99
N LEU A 171 -11.19 -0.20 2.15
CA LEU A 171 -12.07 -1.31 2.49
C LEU A 171 -12.76 -1.09 3.84
N ASN A 172 -12.03 -0.65 4.86
CA ASN A 172 -12.57 -0.35 6.18
C ASN A 172 -13.59 0.79 6.12
N SER A 173 -13.32 1.86 5.38
CA SER A 173 -14.24 3.00 5.23
C SER A 173 -15.60 2.61 4.62
N VAL A 174 -15.60 1.60 3.75
CA VAL A 174 -16.82 1.04 3.18
C VAL A 174 -17.47 0.06 4.16
N ALA A 175 -16.67 -0.79 4.81
CA ALA A 175 -17.15 -1.79 5.77
C ALA A 175 -17.81 -1.16 7.00
N ASP A 176 -17.19 -0.13 7.55
CA ASP A 176 -17.58 0.49 8.83
C ASP A 176 -18.70 1.53 8.67
N ASN A 177 -19.07 1.89 7.44
CA ASN A 177 -20.13 2.84 7.17
C ASN A 177 -21.48 2.13 6.94
N PRO A 178 -22.39 2.11 7.93
CA PRO A 178 -23.67 1.40 7.80
C PRO A 178 -24.55 1.96 6.68
N ARG A 179 -24.41 3.24 6.32
CA ARG A 179 -25.18 3.85 5.21
C ARG A 179 -24.73 3.28 3.87
N LEU A 180 -23.41 3.12 3.68
CA LEU A 180 -22.86 2.52 2.47
C LEU A 180 -23.23 1.03 2.38
N GLN A 181 -23.18 0.31 3.50
CA GLN A 181 -23.64 -1.08 3.57
C GLN A 181 -25.13 -1.21 3.18
N MET A 182 -25.99 -0.35 3.71
CA MET A 182 -27.41 -0.32 3.34
C MET A 182 -27.63 0.03 1.86
N ALA A 183 -26.89 1.00 1.33
CA ALA A 183 -26.97 1.38 -0.07
C ALA A 183 -26.51 0.25 -1.00
N ALA A 184 -25.39 -0.42 -0.68
CA ALA A 184 -24.90 -1.59 -1.41
C ALA A 184 -25.92 -2.75 -1.40
N ASN A 185 -26.51 -3.02 -0.23
CA ASN A 185 -27.55 -4.04 -0.09
C ASN A 185 -28.83 -3.72 -0.87
N ARG A 186 -29.19 -2.44 -0.99
CA ARG A 186 -30.34 -1.99 -1.81
C ARG A 186 -30.03 -2.00 -3.30
N ALA A 187 -28.79 -1.71 -3.68
CA ALA A 187 -28.37 -1.58 -5.07
C ALA A 187 -28.23 -2.91 -5.81
N ARG A 188 -28.39 -4.07 -5.13
CA ARG A 188 -28.27 -5.47 -5.66
C ARG A 188 -27.95 -5.51 -7.16
N PRO A 189 -26.66 -5.38 -7.54
CA PRO A 189 -26.30 -5.38 -8.94
C PRO A 189 -26.67 -6.75 -9.52
N MET A 190 -27.52 -6.78 -10.55
CA MET A 190 -27.97 -8.02 -11.18
C MET A 190 -26.81 -8.90 -11.70
N TYR A 191 -25.59 -8.35 -11.79
CA TYR A 191 -24.41 -8.99 -12.40
C TYR A 191 -23.13 -9.01 -11.54
N ASN A 192 -23.12 -8.49 -10.29
CA ASN A 192 -21.88 -8.41 -9.50
C ASN A 192 -21.88 -9.39 -8.32
N THR A 193 -21.71 -10.67 -8.61
CA THR A 193 -21.59 -11.76 -7.62
C THR A 193 -20.14 -12.07 -7.24
N PHE A 194 -19.15 -11.39 -7.82
CA PHE A 194 -17.74 -11.76 -7.70
C PHE A 194 -16.96 -11.01 -6.62
N ILE A 195 -17.40 -9.82 -6.22
CA ILE A 195 -16.72 -9.02 -5.18
C ILE A 195 -17.66 -8.92 -3.98
N ASN A 196 -17.42 -9.75 -2.97
CA ASN A 196 -18.05 -9.61 -1.67
C ASN A 196 -17.05 -8.94 -0.71
N PRO A 197 -17.19 -7.63 -0.42
CA PRO A 197 -16.27 -6.92 0.47
C PRO A 197 -16.26 -7.50 1.89
N ALA A 198 -17.36 -8.10 2.37
CA ALA A 198 -17.40 -8.76 3.68
C ALA A 198 -16.54 -10.03 3.74
N ARG A 199 -16.39 -10.77 2.63
CA ARG A 199 -15.46 -11.92 2.54
C ARG A 199 -14.00 -11.46 2.49
N SER A 200 -13.73 -10.32 1.86
CA SER A 200 -12.37 -9.76 1.76
C SER A 200 -11.92 -9.15 3.09
N ALA A 201 -12.84 -8.51 3.83
CA ALA A 201 -12.62 -8.02 5.19
C ALA A 201 -12.42 -9.17 6.21
N ALA A 202 -13.14 -10.28 6.06
CA ALA A 202 -12.96 -11.46 6.91
C ALA A 202 -11.56 -12.08 6.73
N ALA A 203 -11.04 -12.15 5.50
CA ALA A 203 -9.68 -12.63 5.23
C ALA A 203 -8.57 -11.72 5.79
N GLY A 204 -8.84 -10.41 5.92
CA GLY A 204 -7.93 -9.45 6.55
C GLY A 204 -8.00 -9.44 8.08
N ARG A 205 -9.18 -9.68 8.67
CA ARG A 205 -9.36 -9.70 10.14
C ARG A 205 -8.81 -10.97 10.80
N THR A 206 -8.96 -12.13 10.18
CA THR A 206 -8.45 -13.39 10.75
C THR A 206 -6.94 -13.39 10.94
N ALA A 207 -6.18 -12.69 10.08
CA ALA A 207 -4.73 -12.64 10.19
C ALA A 207 -4.19 -11.71 11.30
N PHE A 208 -4.99 -10.74 11.77
CA PHE A 208 -4.60 -9.86 12.88
C PHE A 208 -5.08 -10.40 14.24
N GLU A 209 -6.23 -11.09 14.28
CA GLU A 209 -6.71 -11.78 15.48
C GLU A 209 -5.87 -13.01 15.84
N ASP A 210 -5.39 -13.79 14.85
CA ASP A 210 -4.54 -14.96 15.11
C ASP A 210 -3.08 -14.59 15.51
N ALA A 211 -2.65 -13.35 15.28
CA ALA A 211 -1.31 -12.86 15.62
C ALA A 211 -1.26 -12.04 16.92
N SER A 212 -2.41 -11.80 17.56
CA SER A 212 -2.48 -11.08 18.82
C SER A 212 -2.46 -12.06 19.99
N PRO A 213 -1.45 -12.05 20.89
CA PRO A 213 -1.57 -12.80 22.13
C PRO A 213 -2.78 -12.26 22.90
N THR A 214 -3.76 -13.12 23.16
CA THR A 214 -4.86 -12.84 24.06
C THR A 214 -4.29 -12.67 25.46
N VAL A 215 -4.10 -11.41 25.87
CA VAL A 215 -3.85 -11.08 27.27
C VAL A 215 -5.15 -11.32 28.01
N SER A 216 -5.27 -12.50 28.63
CA SER A 216 -6.27 -12.72 29.67
C SER A 216 -5.99 -11.74 30.81
N ALA A 217 -7.05 -11.12 31.34
CA ALA A 217 -6.98 -10.17 32.45
C ALA A 217 -6.36 -10.76 33.74
N ASP A 218 -6.15 -12.07 33.77
CA ASP A 218 -5.31 -12.75 34.75
C ASP A 218 -4.02 -13.18 34.05
N GLY A 219 -2.89 -12.57 34.44
CA GLY A 219 -1.59 -12.68 33.77
C GLY A 219 -0.95 -14.07 33.86
N GLN A 220 -1.53 -15.06 33.19
CA GLN A 220 -0.93 -16.38 32.96
C GLN A 220 -0.88 -16.66 31.46
N TYR A 221 0.34 -16.78 30.94
CA TYR A 221 0.61 -17.20 29.58
C TYR A 221 0.27 -18.69 29.43
N SER A 222 -0.67 -19.02 28.54
CA SER A 222 -0.89 -20.38 28.08
C SER A 222 -0.69 -20.43 26.57
N THR A 223 0.29 -21.22 26.13
CA THR A 223 0.56 -21.52 24.73
C THR A 223 -0.44 -22.56 24.22
N ASN A 224 -1.08 -22.28 23.08
CA ASN A 224 -1.55 -23.32 22.17
C ASN A 224 -0.62 -23.35 20.96
#